data_AF-A0A8H7G890-F1
#
_entry.id   AF-A0A8H7G890-F1
#
_cell.length_a   1.000
_cell.length_b   1.000
_cell.length_c   1.000
_cell.angle_alpha   90.00
_cell.angle_beta   90.00
_cell.angle_gamma   90.00
#
_symmetry.space_group_name_H-M   'P 1'
#
loop_
_entity.id
_entity.type
_entity.pdbx_description
1 polymer ?
#
loop_
_entity_poly.entity_id
_entity_poly.type
_entity_poly.pdbx_seq_one_letter_code
_entity_poly.pdbx_strand_id
1 'polypeptide(L)'
;MATKAITSARSLQIAQALPRNHQRGLQTCLSASGPASRPPLIRGRGVANSAASGAQGDQLPSKAQVLTLLHNTSRFLPRALGRGQKHSTELDYWQRALGDVWDDLSTGAVDRKMQVAVFGMDEWAGSEAFITALLQDPLASTDEYNAAIRDRWNYASEGENALLIEEGPTLNGENKTLRVPSSWFQRFPQPTQLLEYPPATPTDSNPLDRILLKADIPIILLNPLTTSPSFLLKHALLLRNPNTIILISAIPSTPEVAQHVQDSLIHFSSGAKIIFVEPHLALRALSTLASDPKNARNVEKFQHDYTRSNIALVNGAISAILEKFPQKPGMVRAETALSGVRLALEACRDAIKGEEQDLDAVFLRANELRGMVEEAKVKAHAEVLGAKAGEMGEPAVEAAMSVAAKDMKGVMDYLTWWRMLGRVDEIGVLVGNA
;
A
#
# COMPACT_ATOMS: atom_id res chain seq x y z
N MET A 1 44.85 -7.70 29.74
CA MET A 1 45.80 -8.70 29.21
C MET A 1 45.02 -9.76 28.46
N ALA A 2 44.97 -9.66 27.13
CA ALA A 2 44.77 -10.73 26.14
C ALA A 2 44.58 -10.01 24.80
N THR A 3 45.60 -10.08 23.96
CA THR A 3 45.73 -9.41 22.67
C THR A 3 45.41 -10.35 21.51
N LYS A 4 45.05 -9.75 20.35
CA LYS A 4 44.95 -10.31 18.98
C LYS A 4 43.56 -10.91 18.66
N ALA A 5 42.97 -10.71 17.48
CA ALA A 5 43.59 -10.50 16.17
C ALA A 5 42.82 -9.52 15.27
N ILE A 6 43.61 -8.83 14.44
CA ILE A 6 43.22 -8.00 13.31
C ILE A 6 43.15 -8.91 12.09
N THR A 7 42.02 -8.91 11.36
CA THR A 7 41.95 -9.49 10.01
C THR A 7 41.26 -8.52 9.06
N SER A 8 42.13 -7.92 8.23
CA SER A 8 41.93 -7.28 6.95
C SER A 8 40.70 -7.76 6.16
N ALA A 9 39.79 -6.84 5.84
CA ALA A 9 38.82 -6.99 4.77
C ALA A 9 39.29 -6.17 3.56
N ARG A 10 39.59 -6.90 2.48
CA ARG A 10 39.98 -6.38 1.17
C ARG A 10 38.84 -5.56 0.56
N SER A 11 39.16 -4.33 0.17
CA SER A 11 38.36 -3.47 -0.69
C SER A 11 38.29 -4.05 -2.11
N LEU A 12 37.14 -4.57 -2.51
CA LEU A 12 36.81 -4.82 -3.91
C LEU A 12 36.36 -3.51 -4.56
N GLN A 13 37.28 -2.84 -5.25
CA GLN A 13 36.95 -1.78 -6.19
C GLN A 13 36.29 -2.42 -7.42
N ILE A 14 34.97 -2.35 -7.49
CA ILE A 14 34.21 -2.60 -8.71
C ILE A 14 34.27 -1.31 -9.53
N ALA A 15 35.04 -1.35 -10.61
CA ALA A 15 35.07 -0.28 -11.61
C ALA A 15 33.70 -0.18 -12.29
N GLN A 16 32.96 0.89 -11.97
CA GLN A 16 31.77 1.28 -12.70
C GLN A 16 32.19 1.85 -14.06
N ALA A 17 31.98 1.08 -15.12
CA ALA A 17 32.10 1.56 -16.48
C ALA A 17 30.89 2.46 -16.80
N LEU A 18 31.15 3.76 -16.94
CA LEU A 18 30.21 4.74 -17.49
C LEU A 18 29.77 4.35 -18.90
N PRO A 19 28.46 4.32 -19.22
CA PRO A 19 28.03 4.20 -20.61
C PRO A 19 28.31 5.51 -21.35
N ARG A 20 29.13 5.41 -22.41
CA ARG A 20 29.37 6.48 -23.38
C ARG A 20 28.07 6.77 -24.12
N ASN A 21 27.49 7.94 -23.85
CA ASN A 21 26.46 8.55 -24.69
C ASN A 21 27.02 8.83 -26.09
N HIS A 22 26.65 8.00 -27.06
CA HIS A 22 26.73 8.36 -28.48
C HIS A 22 25.40 9.00 -28.91
N GLN A 23 25.32 10.32 -28.74
CA GLN A 23 24.44 11.14 -29.55
C GLN A 23 25.00 11.16 -30.98
N ARG A 24 24.48 10.29 -31.85
CA ARG A 24 24.52 10.52 -33.29
C ARG A 24 23.12 10.97 -33.72
N GLY A 25 23.06 12.23 -34.12
CA GLY A 25 21.90 12.79 -34.80
C GLY A 25 21.70 12.09 -36.14
N LEU A 26 20.53 11.51 -36.31
CA LEU A 26 19.95 11.21 -37.61
C LEU A 26 18.60 11.92 -37.64
N GLN A 27 18.60 13.13 -38.20
CA GLN A 27 17.43 13.70 -38.84
C GLN A 27 17.19 12.88 -40.11
N THR A 28 16.15 12.06 -40.10
CA THR A 28 15.56 11.53 -41.33
C THR A 28 14.09 11.94 -41.37
N CYS A 29 13.81 12.85 -42.30
CA CYS A 29 12.49 13.20 -42.76
C CYS A 29 11.81 11.94 -43.33
N LEU A 30 10.68 11.53 -42.74
CA LEU A 30 9.76 10.59 -43.39
C LEU A 30 8.35 11.16 -43.34
N SER A 31 8.02 11.85 -44.42
CA SER A 31 6.67 12.00 -44.94
C SER A 31 6.24 10.69 -45.61
N ALA A 32 5.22 10.02 -45.09
CA ALA A 32 4.18 9.36 -45.89
C ALA A 32 3.06 8.85 -44.96
N SER A 33 1.90 9.44 -45.20
CA SER A 33 0.58 9.12 -44.65
C SER A 33 0.14 7.69 -44.94
N GLY A 34 -0.35 7.00 -43.89
CA GLY A 34 -1.28 5.89 -43.99
C GLY A 34 -2.25 5.93 -42.81
N PRO A 35 -3.59 5.93 -43.02
CA PRO A 35 -4.54 6.00 -41.93
C PRO A 35 -4.57 4.65 -41.20
N ALA A 36 -3.83 4.56 -40.09
CA ALA A 36 -3.96 3.46 -39.15
C ALA A 36 -5.36 3.55 -38.52
N SER A 37 -6.23 2.61 -38.89
CA SER A 37 -7.54 2.42 -38.27
C SER A 37 -7.34 2.13 -36.78
N ARG A 38 -7.60 3.15 -35.95
CA ARG A 38 -7.69 2.98 -34.50
C ARG A 38 -8.76 1.93 -34.20
N PRO A 39 -8.48 0.90 -33.38
CA PRO A 39 -9.54 0.06 -32.87
C PRO A 39 -10.53 0.96 -32.09
N PRO A 40 -11.84 0.68 -32.15
CA PRO A 40 -12.82 1.47 -31.43
C PRO A 40 -12.45 1.42 -29.94
N LEU A 41 -12.07 2.58 -29.39
CA LEU A 41 -12.07 2.80 -27.96
C LEU A 41 -13.45 2.36 -27.47
N ILE A 42 -13.49 1.26 -26.72
CA ILE A 42 -14.65 0.88 -25.93
C ILE A 42 -14.84 2.04 -24.97
N ARG A 43 -15.71 2.97 -25.38
CA ARG A 43 -16.17 4.09 -24.58
C ARG A 43 -16.99 3.44 -23.48
N GLY A 44 -16.28 3.05 -22.41
CA GLY A 44 -16.90 2.63 -21.16
C GLY A 44 -17.96 3.67 -20.87
N ARG A 45 -19.21 3.22 -20.81
CA ARG A 45 -20.36 4.04 -20.48
C ARG A 45 -20.02 4.67 -19.14
N GLY A 46 -19.52 5.91 -19.18
CA GLY A 46 -19.19 6.68 -17.99
C GLY A 46 -20.47 6.69 -17.19
N VAL A 47 -20.46 5.99 -16.06
CA VAL A 47 -21.42 6.27 -15.01
C VAL A 47 -21.17 7.74 -14.73
N ALA A 48 -22.08 8.58 -15.20
CA ALA A 48 -22.03 9.99 -14.93
C ALA A 48 -21.97 10.09 -13.41
N ASN A 49 -20.79 10.45 -12.89
CA ASN A 49 -20.67 10.98 -11.56
C ASN A 49 -21.50 12.25 -11.59
N SER A 50 -22.77 12.13 -11.20
CA SER A 50 -23.61 13.24 -10.79
C SER A 50 -22.96 13.86 -9.56
N ALA A 51 -21.89 14.63 -9.81
CA ALA A 51 -21.43 15.69 -8.93
C ALA A 51 -22.43 16.84 -9.06
N ALA A 52 -23.68 16.58 -8.67
CA ALA A 52 -24.63 17.61 -8.37
C ALA A 52 -24.26 18.13 -6.98
N SER A 53 -23.40 19.15 -6.96
CA SER A 53 -23.16 20.01 -5.81
C SER A 53 -24.42 20.81 -5.51
N GLY A 54 -25.45 20.15 -5.00
CA GLY A 54 -26.53 20.78 -4.26
C GLY A 54 -26.28 20.49 -2.79
N ALA A 55 -26.34 21.50 -1.94
CA ALA A 55 -26.27 21.40 -0.48
C ALA A 55 -27.48 20.62 0.10
N GLN A 56 -27.62 19.35 -0.30
CA GLN A 56 -28.43 18.38 0.40
C GLN A 56 -27.69 18.11 1.70
N GLY A 57 -28.25 18.58 2.82
CA GLY A 57 -27.65 18.42 4.13
C GLY A 57 -27.17 16.99 4.33
N ASP A 58 -25.97 16.84 4.88
CA ASP A 58 -25.25 15.58 5.11
C ASP A 58 -26.13 14.57 5.88
N GLN A 59 -27.07 13.95 5.19
CA GLN A 59 -27.82 12.82 5.69
C GLN A 59 -26.84 11.66 5.67
N LEU A 60 -26.33 11.34 6.86
CA LEU A 60 -25.48 10.17 7.02
C LEU A 60 -26.18 8.94 6.41
N PRO A 61 -25.46 8.15 5.61
CA PRO A 61 -26.05 7.05 4.87
C PRO A 61 -26.68 6.04 5.82
N SER A 62 -27.81 5.48 5.41
CA SER A 62 -28.51 4.50 6.23
C SER A 62 -27.67 3.22 6.37
N LYS A 63 -27.82 2.51 7.49
CA LYS A 63 -27.15 1.22 7.72
C LYS A 63 -27.29 0.26 6.52
N ALA A 64 -28.48 0.21 5.92
CA ALA A 64 -28.77 -0.63 4.75
C ALA A 64 -27.96 -0.21 3.49
N GLN A 65 -27.76 1.09 3.29
CA GLN A 65 -26.90 1.59 2.22
C GLN A 65 -25.43 1.21 2.46
N VAL A 66 -24.93 1.36 3.68
CA VAL A 66 -23.55 0.99 4.03
C VAL A 66 -23.30 -0.49 3.83
N LEU A 67 -24.23 -1.35 4.27
CA LEU A 67 -24.18 -2.78 3.99
C LEU A 67 -24.15 -3.01 2.48
N THR A 68 -25.10 -2.48 1.71
CA THR A 68 -25.14 -2.65 0.25
C THR A 68 -23.80 -2.26 -0.41
N LEU A 69 -23.19 -1.16 0.02
CA LEU A 69 -21.87 -0.73 -0.44
C LEU A 69 -20.77 -1.73 -0.06
N LEU A 70 -20.71 -2.18 1.18
CA LEU A 70 -19.76 -3.21 1.63
C LEU A 70 -19.85 -4.48 0.78
N HIS A 71 -21.07 -4.97 0.55
CA HIS A 71 -21.29 -6.16 -0.28
C HIS A 71 -20.84 -5.95 -1.73
N ASN A 72 -21.16 -4.79 -2.32
CA ASN A 72 -20.77 -4.47 -3.69
C ASN A 72 -19.25 -4.34 -3.83
N THR A 73 -18.60 -3.66 -2.88
CA THR A 73 -17.14 -3.52 -2.84
C THR A 73 -16.46 -4.87 -2.63
N SER A 74 -16.96 -5.70 -1.70
CA SER A 74 -16.46 -7.06 -1.47
C SER A 74 -16.54 -7.93 -2.72
N ARG A 75 -17.63 -7.85 -3.49
CA ARG A 75 -17.76 -8.54 -4.80
C ARG A 75 -16.87 -7.97 -5.90
N PHE A 76 -16.50 -6.70 -5.81
CA PHE A 76 -15.64 -6.03 -6.79
C PHE A 76 -14.16 -6.36 -6.58
N LEU A 77 -13.71 -6.48 -5.31
CA LEU A 77 -12.32 -6.70 -4.93
C LEU A 77 -11.61 -7.81 -5.72
N PRO A 78 -12.16 -9.03 -5.88
CA PRO A 78 -11.48 -10.10 -6.63
C PRO A 78 -11.22 -9.74 -8.09
N ARG A 79 -12.02 -8.86 -8.69
CA ARG A 79 -11.88 -8.46 -10.10
C ARG A 79 -10.78 -7.42 -10.27
N ALA A 80 -10.62 -6.53 -9.29
CA ALA A 80 -9.62 -5.47 -9.30
C ALA A 80 -8.26 -5.97 -8.82
N LEU A 81 -8.22 -6.70 -7.70
CA LEU A 81 -6.98 -7.15 -7.06
C LEU A 81 -6.58 -8.58 -7.44
N GLY A 82 -7.51 -9.43 -7.88
CA GLY A 82 -7.25 -10.87 -8.08
C GLY A 82 -6.49 -11.25 -9.35
N ARG A 83 -6.01 -10.29 -10.16
CA ARG A 83 -5.41 -10.58 -11.47
C ARG A 83 -3.90 -10.86 -11.46
N GLY A 84 -3.25 -10.85 -10.30
CA GLY A 84 -1.83 -11.16 -10.18
C GLY A 84 -1.45 -11.79 -8.84
N GLN A 85 -0.42 -12.63 -8.82
CA GLN A 85 0.11 -13.24 -7.58
C GLN A 85 0.53 -12.17 -6.56
N LYS A 86 1.03 -11.02 -7.03
CA LYS A 86 1.50 -9.88 -6.21
C LYS A 86 0.42 -9.35 -5.26
N HIS A 87 -0.85 -9.37 -5.66
CA HIS A 87 -1.96 -8.78 -4.90
C HIS A 87 -2.81 -9.80 -4.15
N SER A 88 -2.43 -11.08 -4.15
CA SER A 88 -3.21 -12.13 -3.48
C SER A 88 -3.35 -11.89 -1.97
N THR A 89 -2.28 -11.47 -1.30
CA THR A 89 -2.28 -11.17 0.15
C THR A 89 -3.14 -9.96 0.48
N GLU A 90 -3.13 -8.95 -0.39
CA GLU A 90 -3.90 -7.72 -0.24
C GLU A 90 -5.41 -7.99 -0.45
N LEU A 91 -5.76 -8.83 -1.44
CA LEU A 91 -7.14 -9.28 -1.65
C LEU A 91 -7.67 -10.03 -0.44
N ASP A 92 -6.92 -11.02 0.03
CA ASP A 92 -7.22 -11.81 1.22
C ASP A 92 -7.42 -10.93 2.46
N TYR A 93 -6.58 -9.91 2.60
CA TYR A 93 -6.67 -8.94 3.66
C TYR A 93 -7.99 -8.15 3.58
N TRP A 94 -8.27 -7.50 2.45
CA TRP A 94 -9.47 -6.68 2.28
C TRP A 94 -10.77 -7.50 2.35
N GLN A 95 -10.76 -8.75 1.89
CA GLN A 95 -11.91 -9.64 2.02
C GLN A 95 -12.22 -9.96 3.49
N ARG A 96 -11.21 -10.31 4.28
CA ARG A 96 -11.39 -10.55 5.72
C ARG A 96 -11.81 -9.26 6.44
N ALA A 97 -11.14 -8.16 6.14
CA ALA A 97 -11.44 -6.83 6.68
C ALA A 97 -12.91 -6.43 6.49
N LEU A 98 -13.37 -6.43 5.24
CA LEU A 98 -14.74 -6.03 4.91
C LEU A 98 -15.76 -7.08 5.37
N GLY A 99 -15.38 -8.36 5.42
CA GLY A 99 -16.19 -9.43 5.98
C GLY A 99 -16.46 -9.22 7.47
N ASP A 100 -15.41 -8.98 8.26
CA ASP A 100 -15.53 -8.71 9.69
C ASP A 100 -16.40 -7.45 9.95
N VAL A 101 -16.20 -6.39 9.18
CA VAL A 101 -17.02 -5.16 9.27
C VAL A 101 -18.48 -5.42 8.87
N TRP A 102 -18.71 -6.25 7.85
CA TRP A 102 -20.06 -6.65 7.44
C TRP A 102 -20.76 -7.46 8.54
N ASP A 103 -20.08 -8.44 9.13
CA ASP A 103 -20.61 -9.25 10.22
C ASP A 103 -20.91 -8.38 11.44
N ASP A 104 -20.01 -7.47 11.81
CA ASP A 104 -20.17 -6.51 12.90
C ASP A 104 -21.34 -5.54 12.72
N LEU A 105 -21.62 -5.12 11.47
CA LEU A 105 -22.75 -4.25 11.15
C LEU A 105 -24.05 -5.04 11.03
N SER A 106 -24.03 -6.21 10.40
CA SER A 106 -25.23 -7.00 10.10
C SER A 106 -25.83 -7.62 11.36
N THR A 107 -25.00 -8.19 12.23
CA THR A 107 -25.41 -8.78 13.53
C THR A 107 -26.05 -7.74 14.44
N GLY A 108 -25.72 -6.45 14.25
CA GLY A 108 -26.47 -5.36 14.85
C GLY A 108 -26.49 -5.44 16.36
N ALA A 109 -25.36 -5.73 16.99
CA ALA A 109 -25.20 -5.61 18.44
C ALA A 109 -25.55 -4.17 18.85
N VAL A 110 -26.81 -3.97 19.22
CA VAL A 110 -27.42 -2.68 19.57
C VAL A 110 -26.62 -2.00 20.68
N ASP A 111 -25.93 -2.80 21.50
CA ASP A 111 -25.18 -2.37 22.68
C ASP A 111 -23.66 -2.44 22.54
N ARG A 112 -23.09 -2.65 21.33
CA ARG A 112 -21.61 -2.66 21.21
C ARG A 112 -21.05 -1.26 21.52
N LYS A 113 -20.28 -1.18 22.60
CA LYS A 113 -19.54 0.00 23.04
C LYS A 113 -18.57 0.46 21.95
N MET A 114 -18.35 1.77 21.86
CA MET A 114 -17.36 2.33 20.94
C MET A 114 -15.98 1.85 21.32
N GLN A 115 -15.23 1.35 20.33
CA GLN A 115 -13.94 0.74 20.55
C GLN A 115 -12.79 1.69 20.20
N VAL A 116 -12.08 2.13 21.23
CA VAL A 116 -10.82 2.86 21.09
C VAL A 116 -9.70 1.84 21.15
N ALA A 117 -8.98 1.62 20.05
CA ALA A 117 -7.87 0.67 20.03
C ALA A 117 -6.54 1.41 20.18
N VAL A 118 -5.65 0.90 21.02
CA VAL A 118 -4.34 1.47 21.27
C VAL A 118 -3.27 0.46 20.85
N PHE A 119 -2.37 0.88 19.97
CA PHE A 119 -1.27 0.06 19.47
C PHE A 119 0.06 0.79 19.59
N GLY A 120 1.02 0.17 20.27
CA GLY A 120 2.42 0.62 20.28
C GLY A 120 3.18 -0.02 19.12
N MET A 121 3.83 0.80 18.29
CA MET A 121 4.65 0.33 17.17
C MET A 121 5.87 -0.48 17.60
N ASP A 122 6.34 -0.25 18.83
CA ASP A 122 7.39 -1.01 19.48
C ASP A 122 7.23 -0.92 21.01
N GLU A 123 8.05 -1.66 21.75
CA GLU A 123 8.07 -1.66 23.22
C GLU A 123 8.44 -0.29 23.83
N TRP A 124 9.14 0.56 23.07
CA TRP A 124 9.62 1.88 23.48
C TRP A 124 8.64 3.02 23.15
N ALA A 125 7.53 2.70 22.49
CA ALA A 125 6.46 3.65 22.17
C ALA A 125 5.73 4.11 23.43
N GLY A 126 5.83 3.35 24.53
CA GLY A 126 5.21 3.70 25.81
C GLY A 126 3.69 3.57 25.80
N SER A 127 3.13 2.63 25.02
CA SER A 127 1.68 2.31 25.02
C SER A 127 1.20 1.93 26.40
N GLU A 128 2.01 1.17 27.14
CA GLU A 128 1.67 0.75 28.50
C GLU A 128 1.55 1.94 29.46
N ALA A 129 2.56 2.82 29.43
CA ALA A 129 2.58 4.05 30.22
C ALA A 129 1.44 4.99 29.82
N PHE A 130 1.10 5.04 28.53
CA PHE A 130 0.01 5.86 28.01
C PHE A 130 -1.34 5.39 28.54
N ILE A 131 -1.64 4.09 28.45
CA ILE A 131 -2.91 3.53 28.93
C ILE A 131 -3.01 3.64 30.44
N THR A 132 -1.93 3.38 31.16
CA THR A 132 -1.87 3.61 32.60
C THR A 132 -2.19 5.06 32.92
N ALA A 133 -1.54 6.02 32.25
CA ALA A 133 -1.78 7.44 32.49
C ALA A 133 -3.18 7.91 32.07
N LEU A 134 -3.82 7.21 31.14
CA LEU A 134 -5.17 7.50 30.67
C LEU A 134 -6.23 7.01 31.64
N LEU A 135 -6.04 5.81 32.19
CA LEU A 135 -7.04 5.12 33.00
C LEU A 135 -6.87 5.39 34.49
N GLN A 136 -5.64 5.57 34.97
CA GLN A 136 -5.33 5.70 36.39
C GLN A 136 -5.93 7.00 36.96
N ASP A 137 -6.58 6.89 38.11
CA ASP A 137 -7.08 8.03 38.87
C ASP A 137 -6.22 8.20 40.13
N PRO A 138 -5.43 9.29 40.24
CA PRO A 138 -4.53 9.49 41.38
C PRO A 138 -5.29 9.78 42.68
N LEU A 139 -6.59 10.08 42.63
CA LEU A 139 -7.42 10.37 43.79
C LEU A 139 -8.37 9.22 44.13
N ALA A 140 -8.34 8.11 43.38
CA ALA A 140 -9.15 6.95 43.69
C ALA A 140 -8.75 6.36 45.05
N SER A 141 -9.75 5.96 45.83
CA SER A 141 -9.59 5.52 47.22
C SER A 141 -8.88 4.17 47.40
N THR A 142 -8.64 3.43 46.31
CA THR A 142 -8.24 2.01 46.37
C THR A 142 -6.96 1.77 45.57
N ASP A 143 -5.85 1.50 46.25
CA ASP A 143 -4.57 1.18 45.62
C ASP A 143 -4.63 -0.09 44.75
N GLU A 144 -5.53 -1.01 45.08
CA GLU A 144 -5.78 -2.25 44.34
C GLU A 144 -6.18 -1.98 42.87
N TYR A 145 -6.99 -0.94 42.65
CA TYR A 145 -7.41 -0.53 41.32
C TYR A 145 -6.22 -0.07 40.45
N ASN A 146 -5.37 0.78 41.04
CA ASN A 146 -4.19 1.30 40.36
C ASN A 146 -3.16 0.18 40.12
N ALA A 147 -3.06 -0.80 41.03
CA ALA A 147 -2.25 -2.00 40.85
C ALA A 147 -2.78 -2.87 39.70
N ALA A 148 -4.10 -3.13 39.65
CA ALA A 148 -4.71 -3.92 38.58
C ALA A 148 -4.50 -3.31 37.19
N ILE A 149 -4.50 -1.97 37.07
CA ILE A 149 -4.18 -1.30 35.80
C ILE A 149 -2.71 -1.50 35.43
N ARG A 150 -1.77 -1.37 36.37
CA ARG A 150 -0.34 -1.56 36.09
C ARG A 150 -0.04 -3.02 35.71
N ASP A 151 -0.59 -3.95 36.46
CA ASP A 151 -0.36 -5.39 36.30
C ASP A 151 -1.33 -6.03 35.30
N ARG A 152 -2.05 -5.24 34.49
CA ARG A 152 -3.17 -5.70 33.66
C ARG A 152 -2.82 -6.82 32.67
N TRP A 153 -1.60 -6.80 32.13
CA TRP A 153 -1.13 -7.83 31.22
C TRP A 153 -0.84 -9.17 31.90
N ASN A 154 -0.66 -9.18 33.24
CA ASN A 154 -0.52 -10.43 33.99
C ASN A 154 -1.84 -11.23 34.06
N TYR A 155 -2.98 -10.59 33.76
CA TYR A 155 -4.28 -11.24 33.67
C TYR A 155 -4.65 -11.70 32.26
N ALA A 156 -3.88 -11.29 31.24
CA ALA A 156 -4.10 -11.76 29.87
C ALA A 156 -3.68 -13.22 29.74
N SER A 157 -4.48 -14.03 29.05
CA SER A 157 -4.10 -15.43 28.83
C SER A 157 -2.92 -15.50 27.86
N GLU A 158 -2.02 -16.47 28.05
CA GLU A 158 -0.93 -16.73 27.10
C GLU A 158 -1.50 -16.92 25.68
N GLY A 159 -1.03 -16.12 24.72
CA GLY A 159 -1.47 -16.16 23.31
C GLY A 159 -2.61 -15.20 22.96
N GLU A 160 -3.07 -14.35 23.89
CA GLU A 160 -4.00 -13.27 23.55
C GLU A 160 -3.30 -12.12 22.84
N ASN A 161 -3.87 -11.72 21.70
CA ASN A 161 -3.33 -10.64 20.87
C ASN A 161 -3.85 -9.26 21.27
N ALA A 162 -4.78 -9.17 22.22
CA ALA A 162 -5.35 -7.90 22.69
C ALA A 162 -6.03 -8.07 24.06
N LEU A 163 -5.95 -7.03 24.87
CA LEU A 163 -6.61 -6.90 26.17
C LEU A 163 -7.79 -5.92 26.05
N LEU A 164 -9.00 -6.40 26.32
CA LEU A 164 -10.20 -5.54 26.33
C LEU A 164 -10.39 -4.94 27.72
N ILE A 165 -10.50 -3.61 27.79
CA ILE A 165 -10.70 -2.85 29.03
C ILE A 165 -12.02 -2.10 28.94
N GLU A 166 -12.87 -2.26 29.96
CA GLU A 166 -14.21 -1.67 30.00
C GLU A 166 -14.49 -0.99 31.34
N GLU A 167 -15.45 -0.06 31.34
CA GLU A 167 -16.02 0.47 32.58
C GLU A 167 -16.77 -0.63 33.35
N GLY A 168 -16.47 -0.76 34.63
CA GLY A 168 -17.22 -1.61 35.56
C GLY A 168 -16.48 -1.82 36.88
N PRO A 169 -17.13 -2.38 37.90
CA PRO A 169 -16.46 -2.77 39.13
C PRO A 169 -15.40 -3.83 38.82
N THR A 170 -14.25 -3.74 39.49
CA THR A 170 -13.17 -4.74 39.42
C THR A 170 -13.69 -6.06 39.96
N LEU A 171 -14.14 -6.92 39.06
CA LEU A 171 -14.49 -8.30 39.35
C LEU A 171 -13.38 -9.18 38.77
N ASN A 172 -12.79 -10.03 39.60
CA ASN A 172 -11.98 -11.16 39.17
C ASN A 172 -12.90 -12.13 38.43
N GLY A 173 -13.25 -11.81 37.18
CA GLY A 173 -14.21 -12.55 36.37
C GLY A 173 -13.51 -13.26 35.22
N GLU A 174 -13.94 -14.51 34.97
CA GLU A 174 -13.41 -15.53 34.06
C GLU A 174 -13.30 -15.14 32.57
N ASN A 175 -13.53 -13.87 32.24
CA ASN A 175 -13.59 -13.37 30.87
C ASN A 175 -12.36 -12.49 30.58
N LYS A 176 -11.93 -12.49 29.32
CA LYS A 176 -10.78 -11.77 28.73
C LYS A 176 -10.91 -10.24 28.75
N THR A 177 -11.64 -9.71 29.72
CA THR A 177 -12.08 -8.31 29.81
C THR A 177 -11.75 -7.77 31.18
N LEU A 178 -10.82 -6.83 31.24
CA LEU A 178 -10.50 -6.08 32.44
C LEU A 178 -11.58 -5.01 32.67
N ARG A 179 -12.28 -5.07 33.81
CA ARG A 179 -13.27 -4.05 34.19
C ARG A 179 -12.69 -3.11 35.22
N VAL A 180 -12.68 -1.82 34.92
CA VAL A 180 -12.06 -0.79 35.75
C VAL A 180 -13.02 0.39 35.94
N PRO A 181 -13.28 0.88 37.17
CA PRO A 181 -14.09 2.06 37.42
C PRO A 181 -13.32 3.37 37.12
N SER A 182 -12.84 3.54 35.88
CA SER A 182 -12.13 4.75 35.47
C SER A 182 -13.09 5.88 35.12
N SER A 183 -12.84 7.08 35.65
CA SER A 183 -13.55 8.30 35.24
C SER A 183 -13.33 8.64 33.76
N TRP A 184 -12.32 8.06 33.12
CA TRP A 184 -12.06 8.23 31.68
C TRP A 184 -13.24 7.77 30.81
N PHE A 185 -13.83 6.60 31.09
CA PHE A 185 -14.95 6.06 30.31
C PHE A 185 -16.21 6.93 30.42
N GLN A 186 -16.40 7.58 31.58
CA GLN A 186 -17.55 8.43 31.89
C GLN A 186 -17.49 9.80 31.20
N ARG A 187 -16.34 10.21 30.65
CA ARG A 187 -16.19 11.50 29.97
C ARG A 187 -16.87 11.54 28.61
N PHE A 188 -17.16 10.38 28.03
CA PHE A 188 -17.72 10.29 26.70
C PHE A 188 -19.23 10.09 26.74
N PRO A 189 -19.99 10.73 25.83
CA PRO A 189 -21.45 10.59 25.78
C PRO A 189 -21.92 9.19 25.35
N GLN A 190 -21.04 8.41 24.72
CA GLN A 190 -21.31 7.05 24.26
C GLN A 190 -20.54 6.06 25.14
N PRO A 191 -21.11 4.86 25.44
CA PRO A 191 -20.38 3.81 26.12
C PRO A 191 -19.10 3.46 25.36
N THR A 192 -17.96 3.53 26.04
CA THR A 192 -16.64 3.29 25.44
C THR A 192 -15.98 2.05 26.02
N GLN A 193 -15.17 1.40 25.19
CA GLN A 193 -14.27 0.33 25.59
C GLN A 193 -12.89 0.59 24.97
N LEU A 194 -11.85 0.26 25.71
CA LEU A 194 -10.47 0.41 25.26
C LEU A 194 -9.92 -0.97 24.92
N LEU A 195 -9.37 -1.13 23.72
CA LEU A 195 -8.70 -2.35 23.30
C LEU A 195 -7.21 -2.09 23.21
N GLU A 196 -6.44 -2.67 24.10
CA GLU A 196 -4.99 -2.57 24.11
C GLU A 196 -4.38 -3.74 23.36
N TYR A 197 -3.43 -3.45 22.48
CA TYR A 197 -2.65 -4.47 21.79
C TYR A 197 -1.23 -4.50 22.35
N PRO A 198 -0.60 -5.70 22.39
CA PRO A 198 0.79 -5.79 22.80
C PRO A 198 1.67 -5.00 21.81
N PRO A 199 2.81 -4.46 22.25
CA PRO A 199 3.74 -3.79 21.37
C PRO A 199 4.12 -4.67 20.18
N ALA A 200 4.22 -4.07 18.99
CA ALA A 200 4.59 -4.84 17.80
C ALA A 200 5.95 -5.51 17.99
N THR A 201 6.02 -6.82 17.80
CA THR A 201 7.29 -7.48 17.56
C THR A 201 7.65 -7.29 16.08
N PRO A 202 8.92 -7.03 15.73
CA PRO A 202 9.32 -6.77 14.34
C PRO A 202 9.04 -7.94 13.38
N THR A 203 8.76 -9.13 13.91
CA THR A 203 8.43 -10.35 13.17
C THR A 203 6.96 -10.47 12.76
N ASP A 204 6.05 -9.78 13.44
CA ASP A 204 4.61 -9.93 13.21
C ASP A 204 4.06 -8.88 12.23
N SER A 205 3.89 -9.27 10.97
CA SER A 205 3.49 -8.34 9.90
C SER A 205 2.00 -7.96 9.88
N ASN A 206 1.14 -8.58 10.71
CA ASN A 206 -0.32 -8.53 10.53
C ASN A 206 -1.20 -7.93 11.67
N PRO A 207 -0.71 -7.49 12.85
CA PRO A 207 -1.62 -7.00 13.88
C PRO A 207 -2.19 -5.61 13.53
N LEU A 208 -1.36 -4.68 13.07
CA LEU A 208 -1.74 -3.27 12.86
C LEU A 208 -2.91 -3.09 11.89
N ASP A 209 -2.90 -3.87 10.81
CA ASP A 209 -3.93 -3.84 9.77
C ASP A 209 -5.31 -4.21 10.32
N ARG A 210 -5.38 -5.27 11.14
CA ARG A 210 -6.61 -5.69 11.81
C ARG A 210 -7.11 -4.64 12.80
N ILE A 211 -6.19 -3.98 13.49
CA ILE A 211 -6.49 -2.94 14.49
C ILE A 211 -7.17 -1.76 13.82
N LEU A 212 -6.56 -1.26 12.73
CA LEU A 212 -7.00 -0.03 12.07
C LEU A 212 -8.38 -0.14 11.42
N LEU A 213 -8.82 -1.35 11.11
CA LEU A 213 -10.13 -1.61 10.51
C LEU A 213 -11.23 -1.93 11.53
N LYS A 214 -10.89 -2.62 12.62
CA LYS A 214 -11.88 -3.05 13.61
C LYS A 214 -12.22 -1.95 14.62
N ALA A 215 -11.27 -1.08 14.89
CA ALA A 215 -11.42 0.00 15.85
C ALA A 215 -12.22 1.15 15.27
N ASP A 216 -13.11 1.71 16.08
CA ASP A 216 -13.82 2.94 15.73
C ASP A 216 -12.87 4.15 15.78
N ILE A 217 -11.95 4.14 16.76
CA ILE A 217 -10.89 5.14 16.94
C ILE A 217 -9.56 4.42 17.17
N PRO A 218 -8.77 4.19 16.10
CA PRO A 218 -7.44 3.63 16.25
C PRO A 218 -6.43 4.70 16.70
N ILE A 219 -5.66 4.37 17.73
CA ILE A 219 -4.59 5.18 18.31
C ILE A 219 -3.26 4.44 18.10
N ILE A 220 -2.37 5.01 17.31
CA ILE A 220 -1.06 4.42 17.00
C ILE A 220 0.02 5.22 17.73
N LEU A 221 0.80 4.59 18.61
CA LEU A 221 1.93 5.20 19.29
C LEU A 221 3.24 4.86 18.59
N LEU A 222 3.98 5.88 18.20
CA LEU A 222 5.26 5.79 17.52
C LEU A 222 6.32 6.49 18.37
N ASN A 223 7.41 5.78 18.71
CA ASN A 223 8.63 6.43 19.16
C ASN A 223 9.56 6.66 17.96
N PRO A 224 9.82 7.93 17.57
CA PRO A 224 10.59 8.23 16.37
C PRO A 224 12.08 7.86 16.48
N LEU A 225 12.58 7.59 17.70
CA LEU A 225 13.97 7.18 17.93
C LEU A 225 14.19 5.70 17.61
N THR A 226 13.17 4.87 17.81
CA THR A 226 13.25 3.41 17.68
C THR A 226 12.56 2.91 16.42
N THR A 227 11.43 3.53 16.04
CA THR A 227 10.70 3.19 14.83
C THR A 227 10.67 4.38 13.88
N SER A 228 11.19 4.18 12.66
CA SER A 228 11.13 5.20 11.62
C SER A 228 9.67 5.49 11.24
N PRO A 229 9.27 6.77 11.08
CA PRO A 229 7.97 7.13 10.52
C PRO A 229 7.69 6.48 9.16
N SER A 230 8.74 6.14 8.41
CA SER A 230 8.63 5.41 7.14
C SER A 230 7.95 4.04 7.28
N PHE A 231 7.97 3.43 8.47
CA PHE A 231 7.27 2.18 8.72
C PHE A 231 5.75 2.34 8.58
N LEU A 232 5.21 3.47 9.03
CA LEU A 232 3.78 3.78 8.87
C LEU A 232 3.36 3.87 7.41
N LEU A 233 4.28 4.15 6.49
CA LEU A 233 4.01 4.23 5.05
C LEU A 233 3.59 2.89 4.45
N LYS A 234 4.02 1.78 5.05
CA LYS A 234 3.56 0.44 4.65
C LYS A 234 2.04 0.30 4.84
N HIS A 235 1.47 1.10 5.72
CA HIS A 235 0.06 1.13 6.08
C HIS A 235 -0.60 2.46 5.68
N ALA A 236 -0.03 3.19 4.70
CA ALA A 236 -0.48 4.54 4.33
C ALA A 236 -1.98 4.62 4.01
N LEU A 237 -2.55 3.59 3.38
CA LEU A 237 -3.99 3.53 3.11
C LEU A 237 -4.81 3.57 4.40
N LEU A 238 -4.38 2.87 5.45
CA LEU A 238 -5.13 2.78 6.70
C LEU A 238 -5.02 4.07 7.53
N LEU A 239 -3.92 4.81 7.39
CA LEU A 239 -3.75 6.14 8.00
C LEU A 239 -4.64 7.22 7.38
N ARG A 240 -5.31 6.95 6.27
CA ARG A 240 -6.30 7.86 5.68
C ARG A 240 -7.64 7.80 6.40
N ASN A 241 -7.85 6.88 7.34
CA ASN A 241 -9.06 6.87 8.16
C ASN A 241 -9.11 8.16 9.01
N PRO A 242 -10.16 9.01 8.86
CA PRO A 242 -10.27 10.31 9.52
C PRO A 242 -10.43 10.23 11.05
N ASN A 243 -10.71 9.05 11.58
CA ASN A 243 -10.83 8.80 13.01
C ASN A 243 -9.53 8.28 13.64
N THR A 244 -8.46 8.14 12.86
CA THR A 244 -7.16 7.68 13.36
C THR A 244 -6.45 8.80 14.11
N ILE A 245 -5.83 8.45 15.24
CA ILE A 245 -4.95 9.32 16.00
C ILE A 245 -3.55 8.72 15.99
N ILE A 246 -2.57 9.48 15.52
CA ILE A 246 -1.16 9.12 15.55
C ILE A 246 -0.50 9.88 16.69
N LEU A 247 0.04 9.15 17.65
CA LEU A 247 0.76 9.67 18.79
C LEU A 247 2.25 9.51 18.57
N ILE A 248 3.00 10.60 18.68
CA ILE A 248 4.45 10.59 18.61
C ILE A 248 4.99 10.74 20.02
N SER A 249 5.66 9.71 20.51
CA SER A 249 6.18 9.59 21.89
C SER A 249 7.46 10.41 22.10
N ALA A 250 7.45 11.66 21.64
CA ALA A 250 8.51 12.64 21.82
C ALA A 250 7.93 14.03 21.65
N ILE A 251 8.05 14.89 22.67
CA ILE A 251 7.65 16.29 22.55
C ILE A 251 8.79 17.04 21.85
N PRO A 252 8.53 17.67 20.70
CA PRO A 252 9.56 18.41 19.96
C PRO A 252 10.02 19.61 20.77
N SER A 253 11.32 19.87 20.79
CA SER A 253 11.90 20.99 21.56
C SER A 253 11.52 22.35 20.98
N THR A 254 11.19 22.40 19.68
CA THR A 254 10.79 23.62 18.98
C THR A 254 9.57 23.36 18.09
N PRO A 255 8.70 24.36 17.87
CA PRO A 255 7.50 24.20 17.04
C PRO A 255 7.83 23.92 15.56
N GLU A 256 8.99 24.36 15.06
CA GLU A 256 9.42 24.11 13.69
C GLU A 256 9.69 22.63 13.45
N VAL A 257 10.29 21.94 14.42
CA VAL A 257 10.49 20.48 14.35
C VAL A 257 9.14 19.76 14.38
N ALA A 258 8.22 20.23 15.22
CA ALA A 258 6.85 19.70 15.28
C ALA A 258 6.17 19.79 13.91
N GLN A 259 6.22 20.97 13.30
CA GLN A 259 5.63 21.25 12.00
C GLN A 259 6.29 20.41 10.90
N HIS A 260 7.63 20.32 10.89
CA HIS A 260 8.34 19.52 9.90
C HIS A 260 7.96 18.03 9.94
N VAL A 261 7.82 17.48 11.16
CA VAL A 261 7.38 16.09 11.35
C VAL A 261 5.93 15.92 10.93
N GLN A 262 5.06 16.87 11.25
CA GLN A 262 3.67 16.86 10.80
C GLN A 262 3.58 16.92 9.27
N ASP A 263 4.27 17.86 8.62
CA ASP A 263 4.29 18.01 7.16
C ASP A 263 4.78 16.73 6.47
N SER A 264 5.81 16.09 7.04
CA SER A 264 6.34 14.82 6.53
C SER A 264 5.32 13.68 6.62
N LEU A 265 4.47 13.68 7.64
CA LEU A 265 3.45 12.65 7.85
C LEU A 265 2.12 12.96 7.12
N ILE A 266 1.76 14.24 6.97
CA ILE A 266 0.51 14.70 6.34
C ILE A 266 0.35 14.16 4.92
N HIS A 267 1.46 14.03 4.17
CA HIS A 267 1.44 13.42 2.84
C HIS A 267 0.86 12.00 2.80
N PHE A 268 0.91 11.30 3.93
CA PHE A 268 0.49 9.91 4.08
C PHE A 268 -0.75 9.75 4.95
N SER A 269 -0.97 10.69 5.88
CA SER A 269 -2.04 10.64 6.87
C SER A 269 -3.04 11.78 6.67
N SER A 270 -3.52 11.98 5.45
CA SER A 270 -4.41 13.11 5.08
C SER A 270 -5.71 13.19 5.90
N GLY A 271 -6.06 12.16 6.67
CA GLY A 271 -7.18 12.15 7.61
C GLY A 271 -6.81 12.01 9.09
N ALA A 272 -5.62 11.50 9.42
CA ALA A 272 -5.29 11.20 10.82
C ALA A 272 -4.87 12.46 11.59
N LYS A 273 -5.22 12.51 12.88
CA LYS A 273 -4.75 13.56 13.79
C LYS A 273 -3.40 13.17 14.37
N ILE A 274 -2.38 14.02 14.21
CA ILE A 274 -1.04 13.78 14.75
C ILE A 274 -0.87 14.59 16.04
N ILE A 275 -0.51 13.92 17.15
CA ILE A 275 -0.33 14.54 18.46
C ILE A 275 1.00 14.10 19.05
N PHE A 276 1.80 15.05 19.54
CA PHE A 276 3.03 14.76 20.28
C PHE A 276 2.72 14.59 21.76
N VAL A 277 3.10 13.44 22.32
CA VAL A 277 2.80 13.06 23.71
C VAL A 277 4.05 12.53 24.40
N GLU A 278 4.07 12.64 25.73
CA GLU A 278 5.13 12.04 26.55
C GLU A 278 4.49 11.18 27.66
N PRO A 279 4.17 9.91 27.38
CA PRO A 279 3.44 9.05 28.32
C PRO A 279 4.14 8.86 29.67
N HIS A 280 5.47 8.72 29.66
CA HIS A 280 6.26 8.56 30.87
C HIS A 280 6.23 9.80 31.78
N LEU A 281 6.15 11.00 31.19
CA LEU A 281 6.03 12.24 31.96
C LEU A 281 4.68 12.31 32.69
N ALA A 282 3.60 11.89 32.03
CA ALA A 282 2.29 11.79 32.67
C ALA A 282 2.27 10.76 33.81
N LEU A 283 2.86 9.59 33.60
CA LEU A 283 2.98 8.56 34.63
C LEU A 283 3.78 9.07 35.83
N ARG A 284 4.89 9.77 35.58
CA ARG A 284 5.68 10.43 36.62
C ARG A 284 4.86 11.48 37.38
N ALA A 285 4.08 12.29 36.68
CA ALA A 285 3.18 13.26 37.30
C ALA A 285 2.22 12.54 38.26
N LEU A 286 1.55 11.48 37.80
CA LEU A 286 0.61 10.69 38.60
C LEU A 286 1.28 10.08 39.83
N SER A 287 2.48 9.52 39.67
CA SER A 287 3.26 8.97 40.80
C SER A 287 3.65 10.04 41.83
N THR A 288 3.95 11.26 41.37
CA THR A 288 4.30 12.40 42.23
C THR A 288 3.09 12.80 43.08
N LEU A 289 1.91 12.90 42.46
CA LEU A 289 0.68 13.22 43.18
C LEU A 289 0.27 12.11 44.17
N ALA A 290 0.41 10.85 43.75
CA ALA A 290 0.07 9.70 44.60
C ALA A 290 0.97 9.58 45.85
N SER A 291 2.23 10.02 45.77
CA SER A 291 3.18 9.91 46.89
C SER A 291 2.81 10.77 48.11
N ASP A 292 2.32 11.99 47.88
CA ASP A 292 1.81 12.88 48.92
C ASP A 292 0.86 13.92 48.28
N PRO A 293 -0.46 13.65 48.28
CA PRO A 293 -1.45 14.53 47.66
C PRO A 293 -1.72 15.81 48.47
N LYS A 294 -1.25 15.89 49.74
CA LYS A 294 -1.45 17.08 50.59
C LYS A 294 -0.37 18.13 50.38
N ASN A 295 0.77 17.74 49.82
CA ASN A 295 1.86 18.66 49.55
C ASN A 295 1.59 19.51 48.30
N ALA A 296 1.43 20.82 48.50
CA ALA A 296 1.19 21.79 47.43
C ALA A 296 2.23 21.73 46.29
N ARG A 297 3.50 21.45 46.61
CA ARG A 297 4.56 21.32 45.59
C ARG A 297 4.36 20.11 44.68
N ASN A 298 3.86 19.00 45.23
CA ASN A 298 3.57 17.80 44.44
C ASN A 298 2.38 18.02 43.51
N VAL A 299 1.36 18.75 43.98
CA VAL A 299 0.20 19.14 43.16
C VAL A 299 0.63 20.06 42.01
N GLU A 300 1.45 21.08 42.29
CA GLU A 300 1.98 21.98 41.27
C GLU A 300 2.81 21.22 40.22
N LYS A 301 3.71 20.35 40.68
CA LYS A 301 4.53 19.52 39.79
C LYS A 301 3.69 18.55 38.97
N PHE A 302 2.67 17.93 39.56
CA PHE A 302 1.71 17.10 38.84
C PHE A 302 1.01 17.90 37.73
N GLN A 303 0.46 19.07 38.05
CA GLN A 303 -0.21 19.91 37.05
C GLN A 303 0.74 20.30 35.92
N HIS A 304 1.97 20.69 36.24
CA HIS A 304 2.99 21.04 35.27
C HIS A 304 3.36 19.86 34.35
N ASP A 305 3.78 18.73 34.93
CA ASP A 305 4.26 17.56 34.20
C ASP A 305 3.11 16.91 33.40
N TYR A 306 1.91 16.81 33.98
CA TYR A 306 0.74 16.23 33.31
C TYR A 306 0.26 17.12 32.15
N THR A 307 0.23 18.45 32.33
CA THR A 307 -0.12 19.37 31.23
C THR A 307 0.91 19.27 30.11
N ARG A 308 2.19 19.23 30.45
CA ARG A 308 3.29 19.12 29.48
C ARG A 308 3.25 17.80 28.71
N SER A 309 2.77 16.71 29.31
CA SER A 309 2.67 15.40 28.65
C SER A 309 1.69 15.34 27.46
N ASN A 310 0.83 16.35 27.29
CA ASN A 310 -0.18 16.47 26.24
C ASN A 310 -1.25 15.36 26.19
N ILE A 311 -1.39 14.50 27.22
CA ILE A 311 -2.45 13.48 27.25
C ILE A 311 -3.86 14.10 27.20
N ALA A 312 -4.03 15.31 27.75
CA ALA A 312 -5.29 16.05 27.66
C ALA A 312 -5.70 16.35 26.20
N LEU A 313 -4.74 16.60 25.30
CA LEU A 313 -5.01 16.82 23.88
C LEU A 313 -5.54 15.56 23.20
N VAL A 314 -5.07 14.38 23.61
CA VAL A 314 -5.57 13.09 23.10
C VAL A 314 -7.02 12.90 23.49
N ASN A 315 -7.37 13.16 24.75
CA ASN A 315 -8.77 13.12 25.20
C ASN A 315 -9.65 14.10 24.42
N GLY A 316 -9.19 15.34 24.21
CA GLY A 316 -9.87 16.31 23.37
C GLY A 316 -10.04 15.84 21.91
N ALA A 317 -9.04 15.15 21.36
CA ALA A 317 -9.11 14.61 20.01
C ALA A 317 -10.12 13.47 19.88
N ILE A 318 -10.22 12.59 20.88
CA ILE A 318 -11.22 11.50 20.97
C ILE A 318 -12.63 12.11 21.10
N SER A 319 -12.83 13.06 22.03
CA SER A 319 -14.11 13.76 22.18
C SER A 319 -14.52 14.46 20.89
N ALA A 320 -13.61 15.15 20.22
CA ALA A 320 -13.88 15.83 18.96
C ALA A 320 -14.17 14.86 17.78
N ILE A 321 -13.75 13.59 17.85
CA ILE A 321 -14.18 12.57 16.88
C ILE A 321 -15.59 12.12 17.22
N LEU A 322 -15.84 11.82 18.50
CA LEU A 322 -17.13 11.39 19.02
C LEU A 322 -18.27 12.40 18.80
N GLU A 323 -17.99 13.69 19.00
CA GLU A 323 -18.96 14.77 18.85
C GLU A 323 -19.48 14.91 17.41
N LYS A 324 -18.72 14.43 16.40
CA LYS A 324 -19.18 14.39 15.00
C LYS A 324 -20.35 13.44 14.79
N PHE A 325 -20.52 12.47 15.69
CA PHE A 325 -21.52 11.43 15.59
C PHE A 325 -22.58 11.64 16.68
N PRO A 326 -23.67 12.38 16.38
CA PRO A 326 -24.75 12.58 17.35
C PRO A 326 -25.31 11.24 17.81
N GLN A 327 -25.90 11.22 19.02
CA GLN A 327 -26.24 10.11 19.94
C GLN A 327 -26.87 8.80 19.39
N LYS A 328 -26.99 8.58 18.09
CA LYS A 328 -27.44 7.31 17.54
C LYS A 328 -26.32 6.28 17.66
N PRO A 329 -26.47 5.25 18.52
CA PRO A 329 -25.50 4.17 18.61
C PRO A 329 -25.33 3.51 17.23
N GLY A 330 -24.09 3.26 16.84
CA GLY A 330 -23.73 2.62 15.56
C GLY A 330 -23.42 3.55 14.39
N MET A 331 -23.62 4.87 14.50
CA MET A 331 -23.22 5.80 13.44
C MET A 331 -21.70 5.87 13.25
N VAL A 332 -20.93 5.86 14.34
CA VAL A 332 -19.46 5.81 14.31
C VAL A 332 -18.98 4.59 13.53
N ARG A 333 -19.62 3.43 13.75
CA ARG A 333 -19.30 2.19 13.04
C ARG A 333 -19.67 2.26 11.57
N ALA A 334 -20.82 2.83 11.24
CA ALA A 334 -21.22 3.03 9.84
C ALA A 334 -20.18 3.89 9.10
N GLU A 335 -19.67 4.96 9.72
CA GLU A 335 -18.62 5.79 9.13
C GLU A 335 -17.26 5.09 9.06
N THR A 336 -16.90 4.31 10.08
CA THR A 336 -15.69 3.49 10.09
C THR A 336 -15.75 2.45 8.95
N ALA A 337 -16.90 1.82 8.77
CA ALA A 337 -17.13 0.88 7.68
C ALA A 337 -17.07 1.54 6.29
N LEU A 338 -17.66 2.73 6.15
CA LEU A 338 -17.56 3.52 4.92
C LEU A 338 -16.13 3.94 4.63
N SER A 339 -15.38 4.32 5.66
CA SER A 339 -13.95 4.59 5.54
C SER A 339 -13.24 3.33 5.04
N GLY A 340 -13.47 2.17 5.65
CA GLY A 340 -12.96 0.88 5.16
C GLY A 340 -13.31 0.59 3.69
N VAL A 341 -14.54 0.86 3.26
CA VAL A 341 -14.96 0.74 1.85
C VAL A 341 -14.18 1.70 0.95
N ARG A 342 -14.05 2.97 1.34
CA ARG A 342 -13.29 3.97 0.57
C ARG A 342 -11.83 3.54 0.41
N LEU A 343 -11.20 3.08 1.50
CA LEU A 343 -9.82 2.60 1.47
C LEU A 343 -9.64 1.37 0.59
N ALA A 344 -10.57 0.41 0.64
CA ALA A 344 -10.55 -0.76 -0.23
C ALA A 344 -10.70 -0.39 -1.72
N LEU A 345 -11.54 0.61 -2.03
CA LEU A 345 -11.68 1.12 -3.40
C LEU A 345 -10.45 1.92 -3.85
N GLU A 346 -9.80 2.65 -2.95
CA GLU A 346 -8.52 3.30 -3.23
C GLU A 346 -7.43 2.26 -3.52
N ALA A 347 -7.34 1.19 -2.74
CA ALA A 347 -6.44 0.07 -2.99
C ALA A 347 -6.69 -0.54 -4.38
N CYS A 348 -7.96 -0.76 -4.75
CA CYS A 348 -8.32 -1.24 -6.08
C CYS A 348 -7.87 -0.26 -7.18
N ARG A 349 -8.05 1.04 -6.97
CA ARG A 349 -7.63 2.07 -7.93
C ARG A 349 -6.12 2.08 -8.10
N ASP A 350 -5.36 1.97 -7.03
CA ASP A 350 -3.90 1.97 -7.07
C ASP A 350 -3.36 0.69 -7.72
N ALA A 351 -3.97 -0.47 -7.44
CA ALA A 351 -3.65 -1.72 -8.13
C ALA A 351 -3.95 -1.64 -9.64
N ILE A 352 -5.10 -1.10 -10.04
CA ILE A 352 -5.44 -0.92 -11.47
C ILE A 352 -4.43 0.00 -12.16
N LYS A 353 -4.04 1.11 -11.53
CA LYS A 353 -3.00 1.99 -12.06
C LYS A 353 -1.64 1.32 -12.17
N GLY A 354 -1.29 0.46 -11.22
CA GLY A 354 -0.07 -0.34 -11.27
C GLY A 354 -0.08 -1.28 -12.47
N GLU A 355 -1.19 -1.97 -12.73
CA GLU A 355 -1.36 -2.83 -13.91
C GLU A 355 -1.36 -2.01 -15.23
N GLU A 356 -1.95 -0.81 -15.26
CA GLU A 356 -1.86 0.10 -16.41
C GLU A 356 -0.40 0.47 -16.71
N GLN A 357 0.40 0.80 -15.68
CA GLN A 357 1.83 1.10 -15.83
C GLN A 357 2.64 -0.12 -16.30
N ASP A 358 2.34 -1.31 -15.78
CA ASP A 358 2.98 -2.56 -16.21
C ASP A 358 2.64 -2.87 -17.68
N LEU A 359 1.39 -2.65 -18.12
CA LEU A 359 0.98 -2.78 -19.52
C LEU A 359 1.72 -1.79 -20.42
N ASP A 360 1.79 -0.51 -20.03
CA ASP A 360 2.54 0.51 -20.76
C ASP A 360 4.02 0.13 -20.91
N ALA A 361 4.63 -0.42 -19.85
CA ALA A 361 6.01 -0.91 -19.88
C ALA A 361 6.17 -2.09 -20.84
N VAL A 362 5.20 -3.02 -20.90
CA VAL A 362 5.20 -4.13 -21.86
C VAL A 362 5.04 -3.62 -23.30
N PHE A 363 4.18 -2.64 -23.54
CA PHE A 363 4.02 -2.02 -24.86
C PHE A 363 5.31 -1.35 -25.34
N LEU A 364 6.00 -0.62 -24.46
CA LEU A 364 7.30 -0.02 -24.78
C LEU A 364 8.33 -1.09 -25.16
N ARG A 365 8.44 -2.18 -24.38
CA ARG A 365 9.34 -3.30 -24.68
C ARG A 365 8.98 -4.04 -25.97
N ALA A 366 7.69 -4.23 -26.25
CA ALA A 366 7.24 -4.86 -27.49
C ALA A 366 7.58 -4.00 -28.72
N ASN A 367 7.45 -2.67 -28.61
CA ASN A 367 7.85 -1.74 -29.66
C ASN A 367 9.38 -1.73 -29.88
N GLU A 368 10.16 -1.80 -28.81
CA GLU A 368 11.63 -1.94 -28.87
C GLU A 368 12.02 -3.23 -29.58
N LEU A 369 11.45 -4.37 -29.17
CA LEU A 369 11.69 -5.66 -29.81
C LEU A 369 11.30 -5.65 -31.28
N ARG A 370 10.17 -5.01 -31.63
CA ARG A 370 9.76 -4.85 -33.03
C ARG A 370 10.81 -4.05 -33.82
N GLY A 371 11.35 -2.99 -33.23
CA GLY A 371 12.46 -2.23 -33.82
C GLY A 371 13.68 -3.11 -34.07
N MET A 372 14.09 -3.92 -33.09
CA MET A 372 15.20 -4.85 -33.23
C MET A 372 14.96 -5.94 -34.29
N VAL A 373 13.73 -6.45 -34.39
CA VAL A 373 13.35 -7.45 -35.41
C VAL A 373 13.40 -6.84 -36.80
N GLU A 374 12.91 -5.62 -36.99
CA GLU A 374 13.00 -4.94 -38.28
C GLU A 374 14.45 -4.62 -38.64
N GLU A 375 15.27 -4.17 -37.69
CA GLU A 375 16.71 -3.97 -37.90
C GLU A 375 17.41 -5.27 -38.28
N ALA A 376 17.18 -6.35 -37.55
CA ALA A 376 17.73 -7.66 -37.84
C ALA A 376 17.28 -8.20 -39.19
N LYS A 377 16.02 -7.97 -39.57
CA LYS A 377 15.48 -8.35 -40.88
C LYS A 377 16.14 -7.57 -42.01
N VAL A 378 16.32 -6.26 -41.87
CA VAL A 378 17.04 -5.42 -42.84
C VAL A 378 18.50 -5.88 -42.97
N LYS A 379 19.16 -6.15 -41.84
CA LYS A 379 20.53 -6.64 -41.80
C LYS A 379 20.67 -8.02 -42.47
N ALA A 380 19.78 -8.95 -42.15
CA ALA A 380 19.76 -10.28 -42.76
C ALA A 380 19.49 -10.21 -44.27
N HIS A 381 18.58 -9.34 -44.72
CA HIS A 381 18.39 -9.10 -46.15
C HIS A 381 19.64 -8.56 -46.82
N ALA A 382 20.35 -7.61 -46.19
CA ALA A 382 21.61 -7.10 -46.71
C ALA A 382 22.74 -8.15 -46.68
N GLU A 383 22.80 -9.02 -45.68
CA GLU A 383 23.80 -10.08 -45.61
C GLU A 383 23.55 -11.21 -46.62
N VAL A 384 22.29 -11.65 -46.78
CA VAL A 384 21.91 -12.77 -47.66
C VAL A 384 21.90 -12.37 -49.13
N LEU A 385 21.33 -11.21 -49.45
CA LEU A 385 21.21 -10.76 -50.86
C LEU A 385 22.44 -9.97 -51.33
N GLY A 386 23.41 -9.76 -50.42
CA GLY A 386 24.50 -8.81 -50.60
C GLY A 386 24.02 -7.39 -50.32
N ALA A 387 24.80 -6.61 -49.56
CA ALA A 387 24.55 -5.19 -49.43
C ALA A 387 24.50 -4.62 -50.85
N LYS A 388 23.44 -3.87 -51.21
CA LYS A 388 23.35 -3.18 -52.50
C LYS A 388 24.73 -2.64 -52.83
N ALA A 389 25.37 -3.29 -53.78
CA ALA A 389 26.79 -3.10 -53.97
C ALA A 389 26.98 -1.61 -54.28
N GLY A 390 27.88 -0.97 -53.53
CA GLY A 390 28.23 0.42 -53.76
C GLY A 390 28.58 0.61 -55.24
N GLU A 391 28.33 1.83 -55.75
CA GLU A 391 28.30 2.33 -57.14
C GLU A 391 29.10 1.64 -58.29
N MET A 392 29.96 0.66 -58.03
CA MET A 392 30.68 -0.11 -59.06
C MET A 392 30.67 -1.65 -58.90
N GLY A 393 29.97 -2.23 -57.91
CA GLY A 393 29.83 -3.69 -57.81
C GLY A 393 28.45 -4.16 -58.29
N GLU A 394 28.36 -5.21 -59.09
CA GLU A 394 27.09 -5.91 -59.28
C GLU A 394 26.73 -6.68 -57.98
N PRO A 395 25.44 -6.78 -57.59
CA PRO A 395 25.06 -7.51 -56.39
C PRO A 395 25.52 -8.96 -56.53
N ALA A 396 26.32 -9.47 -55.59
CA ALA A 396 26.96 -10.78 -55.71
C ALA A 396 25.96 -11.92 -56.01
N VAL A 397 24.73 -11.83 -55.50
CA VAL A 397 23.66 -12.80 -55.77
C VAL A 397 23.06 -12.65 -57.17
N GLU A 398 22.85 -11.42 -57.66
CA GLU A 398 22.45 -11.19 -59.05
C GLU A 398 23.54 -11.60 -60.03
N ALA A 399 24.81 -11.32 -59.71
CA ALA A 399 25.96 -11.75 -60.49
C ALA A 399 26.05 -13.28 -60.54
N ALA A 400 25.88 -13.96 -59.38
CA ALA A 400 25.85 -15.42 -59.33
C ALA A 400 24.65 -16.02 -60.09
N MET A 401 23.45 -15.42 -59.99
CA MET A 401 22.29 -15.83 -60.78
C MET A 401 22.47 -15.57 -62.28
N SER A 402 23.11 -14.48 -62.66
CA SER A 402 23.47 -14.15 -64.05
C SER A 402 24.46 -15.17 -64.63
N VAL A 403 25.48 -15.54 -63.87
CA VAL A 403 26.44 -16.59 -64.26
C VAL A 403 25.73 -17.93 -64.39
N ALA A 404 24.94 -18.32 -63.39
CA ALA A 404 24.17 -19.57 -63.45
C ALA A 404 23.18 -19.60 -64.63
N ALA A 405 22.52 -18.48 -64.93
CA ALA A 405 21.61 -18.36 -66.08
C ALA A 405 22.37 -18.49 -67.41
N LYS A 406 23.57 -17.91 -67.52
CA LYS A 406 24.43 -18.05 -68.71
C LYS A 406 24.90 -19.50 -68.88
N ASP A 407 25.34 -20.16 -67.82
CA ASP A 407 25.76 -21.56 -67.86
C ASP A 407 24.60 -22.47 -68.23
N MET A 408 23.43 -22.27 -67.61
CA MET A 408 22.23 -23.06 -67.89
C MET A 408 21.71 -22.83 -69.31
N LYS A 409 21.85 -21.62 -69.86
CA LYS A 409 21.59 -21.33 -71.28
C LYS A 409 22.56 -22.11 -72.18
N GLY A 410 23.84 -22.15 -71.85
CA GLY A 410 24.81 -22.96 -72.59
C GLY A 410 24.43 -24.45 -72.60
N VAL A 411 24.05 -25.01 -71.45
CA VAL A 411 23.59 -26.41 -71.35
C VAL A 411 22.28 -26.62 -72.14
N MET A 412 21.32 -25.70 -72.05
CA MET A 412 20.08 -25.74 -72.82
C MET A 412 20.34 -25.69 -74.33
N ASP A 413 21.25 -24.83 -74.79
CA ASP A 413 21.63 -24.71 -76.20
C ASP A 413 22.30 -26.02 -76.67
N TYR A 414 23.14 -26.65 -75.85
CA TYR A 414 23.66 -28.00 -76.14
C TYR A 414 22.56 -29.07 -76.20
N LEU A 415 21.54 -29.00 -75.35
CA LEU A 415 20.37 -29.90 -75.42
C LEU A 415 19.48 -29.62 -76.64
N THR A 416 19.49 -28.40 -77.19
CA THR A 416 18.81 -28.14 -78.49
C THR A 416 19.51 -28.81 -79.67
N TRP A 417 20.81 -29.12 -79.57
CA TRP A 417 21.49 -29.95 -80.58
C TRP A 417 20.96 -31.38 -80.60
N TRP A 418 20.59 -31.94 -79.44
CA TRP A 418 19.89 -33.23 -79.35
C TRP A 418 18.49 -33.19 -79.99
N ARG A 419 17.81 -32.04 -79.99
CA ARG A 419 16.57 -31.85 -80.76
C ARG A 419 16.80 -31.86 -82.27
N MET A 420 18.00 -31.54 -82.77
CA MET A 420 18.31 -31.68 -84.20
C MET A 420 18.52 -33.14 -84.62
N LEU A 421 19.06 -34.00 -83.75
CA LEU A 421 19.17 -35.44 -84.04
C LEU A 421 17.79 -36.11 -84.21
N GLY A 422 16.77 -35.66 -83.48
CA GLY A 422 15.39 -36.12 -83.68
C GLY A 422 14.75 -35.68 -85.00
N ARG A 423 15.23 -34.61 -85.65
CA ARG A 423 14.74 -34.16 -86.97
C ARG A 423 15.43 -34.81 -88.16
N VAL A 424 16.56 -35.49 -87.96
CA VAL A 424 17.22 -36.24 -89.04
C VAL A 424 16.40 -37.46 -89.44
N ASP A 425 15.59 -38.01 -88.53
CA ASP A 425 14.71 -39.16 -88.83
C ASP A 425 13.48 -38.78 -89.68
N GLU A 426 13.11 -37.49 -89.73
CA GLU A 426 12.03 -37.01 -90.61
C GLU A 426 12.48 -36.87 -92.08
N ILE A 427 13.78 -36.68 -92.33
CA ILE A 427 14.32 -36.60 -93.70
C ILE A 427 14.49 -37.99 -94.32
N GLY A 428 14.69 -39.04 -93.51
CA GLY A 428 14.75 -40.43 -93.99
C GLY A 428 13.43 -40.91 -94.62
N VAL A 429 12.29 -40.41 -94.14
CA VAL A 429 10.96 -40.76 -94.68
C VAL A 429 10.70 -40.11 -96.05
N LEU A 430 11.38 -39.00 -96.39
CA LEU A 430 11.18 -38.31 -97.68
C LEU A 430 12.01 -38.89 -98.83
N VAL A 431 13.08 -39.65 -98.56
CA VAL A 431 13.94 -40.25 -99.60
C VAL A 431 13.56 -41.71 -99.89
N GLY A 432 12.70 -42.34 -99.07
CA GLY A 432 12.19 -43.70 -99.31
C GLY A 432 11.00 -43.80 -100.28
N ASN A 433 10.45 -42.68 -100.75
CA ASN A 433 9.26 -42.63 -101.63
C ASN A 433 9.51 -41.99 -103.01
N ALA A 434 10.78 -41.91 -103.45
CA ALA A 434 11.14 -41.46 -104.80
C ALA A 434 11.40 -42.63 -105.74
#